data_AF-A0AAP7A0E6-F1
#
_entry.id   AF-A0AAP7A0E6-F1
#
_cell.length_a   1.000
_cell.length_b   1.000
_cell.length_c   1.000
_cell.angle_alpha   90.00
_cell.angle_beta   90.00
_cell.angle_gamma   90.00
#
_symmetry.space_group_name_H-M   'P 1'
#
loop_
_entity.id
_entity.type
_entity.pdbx_description
1 polymer ?
#
loop_
_entity_poly.entity_id
_entity_poly.type
_entity_poly.pdbx_seq_one_letter_code
_entity_poly.pdbx_strand_id
1 'polypeptide(L)'
;MHEKLAHTQDRWRKLKQDIIEAAPSLGIDQVGFTTADPFIELKARLQHSIDQGYASGFEEPDLDKRTRPELLLEDARSIIAIAVAYPSKLEESPKSKAGSYRGMFARTAWGLDYHLVLRDRLAKLEAFLRERVPDQELKVRSMVDTGELSDRAVAERAGIGFSGKNCSIISPQWGSWIYLGEMITNIPFPSDDPVTEDCGECTRCLDACPTSALVGPGQLNAKLCISFQTQSKDLLSHEMMTKMGNRLYGCDTCQIVCPKNKGMNWTHHPEMQPDPEKAKPLLVPMLQLSNREFKEQFGSLSAAWRGKKPIQRNAIVALGNFRDRSAVGELRSLLREDTRYDIRSTAAWALGQIGGLEAKQALLSALNREKEDAVVQAIEAALQQFDNHVEPIYVQEMESPLGMLTIASSATGLCSIEFGSVLDTSARLNAWAQRTYGRAALQRHPERLQEAIHQLEEYFRGERQSFDLALDFQGTAFQRDVWRALMDIPYGETRSYKQIAEAIGRPQAVRAVGGANNRNPIPIIAPCHRVIGADGRLVGYGGGMDKKVTLLKLEGMQANEERLLIAP
;
A
#
# COMPACT_ATOMS: atom_id res chain seq x y z
N MET A 1 36.86 46.76 29.85
CA MET A 1 35.75 46.42 28.93
C MET A 1 36.07 45.18 28.10
N HIS A 2 37.27 45.06 27.51
CA HIS A 2 37.70 43.88 26.74
C HIS A 2 37.77 42.58 27.56
N GLU A 3 38.28 42.60 28.80
CA GLU A 3 38.31 41.39 29.67
C GLU A 3 36.92 40.86 30.03
N LYS A 4 35.95 41.76 30.32
CA LYS A 4 34.56 41.37 30.59
C LYS A 4 33.88 40.77 29.36
N LEU A 5 34.15 41.28 28.16
CA LEU A 5 33.63 40.72 26.90
C LEU A 5 34.25 39.34 26.60
N ALA A 6 35.56 39.19 26.81
CA ALA A 6 36.27 37.92 26.63
C ALA A 6 35.76 36.84 27.59
N HIS A 7 35.55 37.19 28.87
CA HIS A 7 35.01 36.26 29.87
C HIS A 7 33.57 35.82 29.55
N THR A 8 32.73 36.72 29.02
CA THR A 8 31.36 36.39 28.58
C THR A 8 31.36 35.49 27.34
N GLN A 9 32.26 35.72 26.38
CA GLN A 9 32.39 34.84 25.21
C GLN A 9 32.88 33.43 25.60
N ASP A 10 33.77 33.34 26.59
CA ASP A 10 34.25 32.07 27.12
C ASP A 10 33.15 31.29 27.86
N ARG A 11 32.29 31.98 28.62
CA ARG A 11 31.08 31.40 29.25
C ARG A 11 30.19 30.69 28.22
N TRP A 12 29.88 31.34 27.10
CA TRP A 12 28.96 30.77 26.10
C TRP A 12 29.60 29.68 25.24
N ARG A 13 30.92 29.74 25.00
CA ARG A 13 31.67 28.63 24.40
C ARG A 13 31.63 27.40 25.30
N LYS A 14 31.84 27.58 26.61
CA LYS A 14 31.74 26.49 27.58
C LYS A 14 30.33 25.91 27.63
N LEU A 15 29.30 26.75 27.74
CA LEU A 15 27.91 26.27 27.77
C LEU A 15 27.53 25.54 26.46
N LYS A 16 28.00 26.02 25.30
CA LYS A 16 27.84 25.30 24.03
C LYS A 16 28.43 23.89 24.11
N GLN A 17 29.64 23.76 24.64
CA GLN A 17 30.30 22.46 24.81
C GLN A 17 29.53 21.56 25.80
N ASP A 18 29.07 22.12 26.93
CA ASP A 18 28.26 21.40 27.91
C ASP A 18 26.95 20.85 27.28
N ILE A 19 26.31 21.61 26.38
CA ILE A 19 25.11 21.16 25.64
C ILE A 19 25.45 20.00 24.71
N ILE A 20 26.55 20.10 23.95
CA ILE A 20 26.98 19.04 23.02
C ILE A 20 27.24 17.74 23.78
N GLU A 21 27.91 17.81 24.92
CA GLU A 21 28.21 16.65 25.76
C GLU A 21 26.95 16.06 26.41
N ALA A 22 25.99 16.90 26.81
CA ALA A 22 24.74 16.46 27.41
C ALA A 22 23.73 15.91 26.39
N ALA A 23 23.79 16.31 25.12
CA ALA A 23 22.77 16.01 24.10
C ALA A 23 22.34 14.53 24.04
N PRO A 24 23.25 13.52 24.05
CA PRO A 24 22.85 12.12 24.05
C PRO A 24 21.98 11.73 25.26
N SER A 25 22.31 12.24 26.45
CA SER A 25 21.54 11.99 27.68
C SER A 25 20.16 12.65 27.67
N LEU A 26 20.01 13.72 26.89
CA LEU A 26 18.73 14.37 26.65
C LEU A 26 17.90 13.61 25.60
N GLY A 27 18.51 12.66 24.88
CA GLY A 27 17.90 11.91 23.78
C GLY A 27 17.98 12.63 22.43
N ILE A 28 19.01 13.45 22.23
CA ILE A 28 19.32 14.18 20.99
C ILE A 28 20.56 13.56 20.34
N ASP A 29 20.50 13.25 19.06
CA ASP A 29 21.60 12.56 18.34
C ASP A 29 22.62 13.51 17.74
N GLN A 30 22.19 14.71 17.37
CA GLN A 30 23.05 15.77 16.88
C GLN A 30 22.48 17.12 17.28
N VAL A 31 23.36 18.03 17.70
CA VAL A 31 23.03 19.42 17.98
C VAL A 31 23.94 20.31 17.13
N GLY A 32 23.40 21.42 16.65
CA GLY A 32 24.11 22.42 15.88
C GLY A 32 23.68 23.82 16.27
N PHE A 33 24.52 24.81 16.06
CA PHE A 33 24.28 26.19 16.47
C PHE A 33 24.38 27.13 15.26
N THR A 34 23.43 28.05 15.12
CA THR A 34 23.49 29.13 14.12
C THR A 34 23.12 30.47 14.72
N THR A 35 23.44 31.57 14.06
CA THR A 35 22.94 32.90 14.42
C THR A 35 21.41 32.99 14.27
N ALA A 36 20.81 33.97 14.96
CA ALA A 36 19.41 34.38 14.77
C ALA A 36 19.23 35.39 13.62
N ASP A 37 20.22 35.54 12.73
CA ASP A 37 20.12 36.46 11.61
C ASP A 37 19.04 36.02 10.62
N PRO A 38 18.40 36.96 9.90
CA PRO A 38 17.38 36.63 8.90
C PRO A 38 17.87 35.67 7.81
N PHE A 39 16.99 34.77 7.39
CA PHE A 39 17.19 33.84 6.27
C PHE A 39 16.83 34.51 4.93
N ILE A 40 17.65 35.47 4.49
CA ILE A 40 17.37 36.31 3.32
C ILE A 40 17.19 35.50 2.03
N GLU A 41 18.10 34.55 1.74
CA GLU A 41 18.00 33.71 0.55
C GLU A 41 16.77 32.80 0.58
N LEU A 42 16.43 32.26 1.76
CA LEU A 42 15.25 31.43 1.93
C LEU A 42 13.98 32.21 1.59
N LYS A 43 13.88 33.48 1.99
CA LYS A 43 12.71 34.32 1.69
C LYS A 43 12.44 34.41 0.19
N ALA A 44 13.50 34.64 -0.60
CA ALA A 44 13.40 34.67 -2.05
C ALA A 44 13.00 33.30 -2.64
N ARG A 45 13.57 32.19 -2.14
CA ARG A 45 13.21 30.83 -2.58
C ARG A 45 11.76 30.47 -2.26
N LEU A 46 11.28 30.83 -1.07
CA LEU A 46 9.89 30.61 -0.65
C LEU A 46 8.91 31.41 -1.52
N GLN A 47 9.19 32.69 -1.77
CA GLN A 47 8.38 33.52 -2.66
C GLN A 47 8.31 32.92 -4.07
N HIS A 48 9.45 32.52 -4.64
CA HIS A 48 9.49 31.87 -5.94
C HIS A 48 8.66 30.58 -5.98
N SER A 49 8.74 29.74 -4.94
CA SER A 49 7.92 28.53 -4.82
C SER A 49 6.42 28.84 -4.77
N ILE A 50 6.01 29.93 -4.12
CA ILE A 50 4.62 30.39 -4.06
C ILE A 50 4.17 30.87 -5.44
N ASP A 51 4.98 31.68 -6.11
CA ASP A 51 4.69 32.24 -7.44
C ASP A 51 4.50 31.15 -8.50
N GLN A 52 5.23 30.03 -8.36
CA GLN A 52 5.08 28.85 -9.23
C GLN A 52 3.89 27.94 -8.85
N GLY A 53 3.19 28.22 -7.75
CA GLY A 53 2.09 27.39 -7.24
C GLY A 53 2.54 26.06 -6.63
N TYR A 54 3.80 25.96 -6.19
CA TYR A 54 4.41 24.72 -5.70
C TYR A 54 4.16 24.45 -4.21
N ALA A 55 3.73 25.46 -3.45
CA ALA A 55 3.50 25.34 -2.00
C ALA A 55 2.39 24.33 -1.67
N SER A 56 2.53 23.59 -0.56
CA SER A 56 1.53 22.61 -0.14
C SER A 56 0.29 23.28 0.45
N GLY A 57 0.47 24.39 1.16
CA GLY A 57 -0.53 25.03 2.01
C GLY A 57 -0.48 24.54 3.46
N PHE A 58 0.51 23.73 3.84
CA PHE A 58 0.79 23.37 5.24
C PHE A 58 1.80 24.31 5.90
N GLU A 59 2.53 25.07 5.09
CA GLU A 59 3.53 26.03 5.55
C GLU A 59 2.87 27.23 6.24
N GLU A 60 3.56 27.83 7.23
CA GLU A 60 3.19 29.15 7.77
C GLU A 60 3.07 30.18 6.63
N PRO A 61 1.93 30.88 6.47
CA PRO A 61 1.73 31.80 5.35
C PRO A 61 2.58 33.07 5.44
N ASP A 62 2.97 33.53 6.64
CA ASP A 62 3.74 34.76 6.82
C ASP A 62 5.24 34.53 6.59
N LEU A 63 5.72 34.91 5.39
CA LEU A 63 7.12 34.78 4.99
C LEU A 63 8.10 35.54 5.90
N ASP A 64 7.68 36.64 6.53
CA ASP A 64 8.55 37.36 7.46
C ASP A 64 8.76 36.53 8.73
N LYS A 65 7.71 35.94 9.30
CA LYS A 65 7.85 35.03 10.44
C LYS A 65 8.69 33.79 10.11
N ARG A 66 8.60 33.29 8.87
CA ARG A 66 9.39 32.14 8.42
C ARG A 66 10.89 32.39 8.31
N THR A 67 11.29 33.65 8.19
CA THR A 67 12.67 34.01 7.80
C THR A 67 13.33 35.00 8.74
N ARG A 68 12.62 35.55 9.73
CA ARG A 68 13.12 36.56 10.67
C ARG A 68 12.94 36.10 12.12
N PRO A 69 13.93 35.37 12.69
CA PRO A 69 13.86 34.86 14.06
C PRO A 69 13.57 35.93 15.12
N GLU A 70 13.97 37.19 14.88
CA GLU A 70 13.72 38.32 15.78
C GLU A 70 12.23 38.69 15.91
N LEU A 71 11.38 38.26 14.97
CA LEU A 71 9.92 38.40 15.07
C LEU A 71 9.29 37.32 15.96
N LEU A 72 10.03 36.24 16.22
CA LEU A 72 9.54 35.07 16.96
C LEU A 72 9.99 35.09 18.42
N LEU A 73 11.14 35.70 18.71
CA LEU A 73 11.68 35.86 20.06
C LEU A 73 12.38 37.23 20.18
N GLU A 74 11.97 38.02 21.17
CA GLU A 74 12.65 39.26 21.52
C GLU A 74 14.10 39.00 21.94
N ASP A 75 15.02 39.84 21.47
CA ASP A 75 16.47 39.71 21.70
C ASP A 75 17.09 38.41 21.17
N ALA A 76 16.47 37.74 20.18
CA ALA A 76 17.04 36.55 19.56
C ALA A 76 18.49 36.78 19.11
N ARG A 77 19.40 35.88 19.51
CA ARG A 77 20.83 35.95 19.17
C ARG A 77 21.34 34.70 18.46
N SER A 78 20.83 33.53 18.83
CA SER A 78 21.20 32.27 18.18
C SER A 78 20.01 31.32 18.12
N ILE A 79 20.18 30.25 17.35
CA ILE A 79 19.23 29.14 17.23
C ILE A 79 20.02 27.85 17.44
N ILE A 80 19.52 26.98 18.31
CA ILE A 80 20.03 25.62 18.53
C ILE A 80 19.19 24.67 17.68
N ALA A 81 19.79 24.04 16.68
CA ALA A 81 19.16 22.99 15.89
C ALA A 81 19.40 21.63 16.55
N ILE A 82 18.40 20.76 16.59
CA ILE A 82 18.52 19.38 17.05
C ILE A 82 18.11 18.42 15.93
N ALA A 83 18.75 17.25 15.90
CA ALA A 83 18.33 16.13 15.09
C ALA A 83 18.21 14.86 15.94
N VAL A 84 17.17 14.07 15.64
CA VAL A 84 16.91 12.77 16.27
C VAL A 84 16.70 11.74 15.17
N ALA A 85 17.58 10.75 15.11
CA ALA A 85 17.61 9.72 14.09
C ALA A 85 16.52 8.66 14.33
N TYR A 86 15.89 8.18 13.27
CA TYR A 86 14.77 7.23 13.35
C TYR A 86 15.00 5.96 12.49
N PRO A 87 14.31 4.85 12.81
CA PRO A 87 14.53 3.59 12.11
C PRO A 87 14.08 3.65 10.66
N SER A 88 14.86 3.01 9.78
CA SER A 88 14.59 2.95 8.34
C SER A 88 14.21 1.54 7.87
N LYS A 89 14.33 0.54 8.74
CA LYS A 89 13.96 -0.85 8.46
C LYS A 89 12.82 -1.29 9.37
N LEU A 90 11.89 -2.02 8.79
CA LEU A 90 10.81 -2.67 9.53
C LEU A 90 11.23 -4.11 9.81
N GLU A 91 11.66 -4.39 11.04
CA GLU A 91 11.89 -5.76 11.49
C GLU A 91 10.60 -6.56 11.42
N GLU A 92 10.71 -7.85 11.10
CA GLU A 92 9.55 -8.75 10.96
C GLU A 92 8.43 -8.25 10.02
N SER A 93 8.80 -7.50 8.96
CA SER A 93 7.83 -6.89 8.05
C SER A 93 6.83 -7.92 7.50
N PRO A 94 5.52 -7.78 7.78
CA PRO A 94 4.54 -8.77 7.37
C PRO A 94 4.40 -8.78 5.84
N LYS A 95 4.26 -9.97 5.25
CA LYS A 95 4.15 -10.12 3.80
C LYS A 95 2.80 -9.58 3.30
N SER A 96 2.84 -8.87 2.18
CA SER A 96 1.65 -8.47 1.42
C SER A 96 1.45 -9.50 0.30
N LYS A 97 0.27 -10.13 0.23
CA LYS A 97 -0.06 -11.18 -0.75
C LYS A 97 -1.56 -11.14 -1.07
N ALA A 98 -1.96 -11.82 -2.14
CA ALA A 98 -3.36 -11.94 -2.53
C ALA A 98 -4.24 -12.41 -1.36
N GLY A 99 -5.38 -11.73 -1.15
CA GLY A 99 -6.29 -11.98 -0.01
C GLY A 99 -5.84 -11.39 1.33
N SER A 100 -4.62 -10.85 1.44
CA SER A 100 -4.12 -10.18 2.64
C SER A 100 -3.18 -9.03 2.27
N TYR A 101 -3.61 -8.18 1.33
CA TYR A 101 -2.82 -7.04 0.90
C TYR A 101 -2.69 -6.00 2.01
N ARG A 102 -1.51 -5.40 2.09
CA ARG A 102 -1.16 -4.42 3.13
C ARG A 102 -0.79 -3.08 2.53
N GLY A 103 -1.20 -2.01 3.22
CA GLY A 103 -0.73 -0.66 2.95
C GLY A 103 0.59 -0.38 3.66
N MET A 104 1.19 0.78 3.41
CA MET A 104 2.42 1.21 4.10
C MET A 104 2.33 2.67 4.56
N PHE A 105 2.74 2.91 5.80
CA PHE A 105 3.05 4.24 6.32
C PHE A 105 4.54 4.54 6.08
N ALA A 106 4.84 5.78 5.69
CA ALA A 106 6.20 6.28 5.62
C ALA A 106 6.89 6.19 6.99
N ARG A 107 8.22 6.08 6.99
CA ARG A 107 9.04 5.94 8.20
C ARG A 107 8.84 7.09 9.19
N THR A 108 8.52 8.28 8.68
CA THR A 108 8.22 9.47 9.50
C THR A 108 6.94 9.34 10.34
N ALA A 109 6.17 8.27 10.16
CA ALA A 109 4.96 7.96 10.90
C ALA A 109 5.05 6.65 11.67
N TRP A 110 6.26 6.13 11.88
CA TRP A 110 6.50 4.96 12.71
C TRP A 110 6.71 5.37 14.18
N GLY A 111 6.25 4.51 15.09
CA GLY A 111 6.36 4.77 16.53
C GLY A 111 5.52 5.96 17.00
N LEU A 112 5.93 6.53 18.14
CA LEU A 112 5.32 7.72 18.70
C LEU A 112 5.55 8.93 17.77
N ASP A 113 4.52 9.77 17.64
CA ASP A 113 4.57 11.02 16.90
C ASP A 113 5.82 11.85 17.26
N TYR A 114 6.67 12.10 16.25
CA TYR A 114 7.94 12.81 16.44
C TYR A 114 7.74 14.22 17.00
N HIS A 115 6.57 14.86 16.81
CA HIS A 115 6.26 16.13 17.44
C HIS A 115 6.31 16.03 18.97
N LEU A 116 5.81 14.93 19.53
CA LEU A 116 5.84 14.69 20.97
C LEU A 116 7.26 14.38 21.43
N VAL A 117 7.99 13.57 20.66
CA VAL A 117 9.36 13.18 21.00
C VAL A 117 10.28 14.40 20.99
N LEU A 118 10.28 15.20 19.92
CA LEU A 118 11.16 16.36 19.81
C LEU A 118 10.78 17.47 20.78
N ARG A 119 9.50 17.68 21.08
CA ARG A 119 9.09 18.62 22.15
C ARG A 119 9.60 18.19 23.51
N ASP A 120 9.58 16.89 23.83
CA ASP A 120 10.22 16.37 25.04
C ASP A 120 11.74 16.62 25.04
N ARG A 121 12.42 16.40 23.91
CA ARG A 121 13.87 16.67 23.79
C ARG A 121 14.20 18.15 24.00
N LEU A 122 13.43 19.04 23.37
CA LEU A 122 13.59 20.48 23.50
C LEU A 122 13.25 20.97 24.92
N ALA A 123 12.24 20.39 25.58
CA ALA A 123 11.92 20.70 26.97
C ALA A 123 13.04 20.27 27.94
N LYS A 124 13.66 19.11 27.72
CA LYS A 124 14.84 18.66 28.48
C LYS A 124 16.04 19.57 28.25
N LEU A 125 16.28 20.02 27.01
CA LEU A 125 17.32 21.00 26.70
C LEU A 125 17.05 22.35 27.37
N GLU A 126 15.80 22.82 27.38
CA GLU A 126 15.43 24.05 28.07
C GLU A 126 15.67 23.94 29.58
N ALA A 127 15.27 22.83 30.20
CA ALA A 127 15.54 22.57 31.61
C ALA A 127 17.05 22.57 31.91
N PHE A 128 17.85 21.92 31.05
CA PHE A 128 19.31 21.91 31.16
C PHE A 128 19.92 23.32 31.11
N LEU A 129 19.38 24.20 30.27
CA LEU A 129 19.80 25.60 30.18
C LEU A 129 19.40 26.39 31.43
N ARG A 130 18.18 26.21 31.95
CA ARG A 130 17.68 26.90 33.15
C ARG A 130 18.47 26.57 34.41
N GLU A 131 19.07 25.39 34.49
CA GLU A 131 19.99 25.04 35.58
C GLU A 131 21.32 25.83 35.55
N ARG A 132 21.71 26.35 34.37
CA ARG A 132 23.04 26.94 34.11
C ARG A 132 23.01 28.43 33.79
N VAL A 133 21.83 28.94 33.43
CA VAL A 133 21.60 30.34 33.09
C VAL A 133 20.46 30.85 33.97
N PRO A 134 20.67 31.94 34.74
CA PRO A 134 19.61 32.53 35.56
C PRO A 134 18.35 32.82 34.74
N ASP A 135 17.17 32.49 35.26
CA ASP A 135 15.91 32.59 34.51
C ASP A 135 15.67 33.99 33.90
N GLN A 136 16.08 35.05 34.59
CA GLN A 136 15.97 36.44 34.11
C GLN A 136 16.88 36.76 32.90
N GLU A 137 17.89 35.94 32.62
CA GLU A 137 18.81 36.07 31.49
C GLU A 137 18.42 35.18 30.29
N LEU A 138 17.53 34.21 30.47
CA LEU A 138 17.22 33.18 29.48
C LEU A 138 15.84 33.39 28.84
N LYS A 139 15.82 33.71 27.55
CA LYS A 139 14.63 33.65 26.69
C LYS A 139 14.84 32.52 25.69
N VAL A 140 13.83 31.66 25.55
CA VAL A 140 13.83 30.57 24.57
C VAL A 140 12.47 30.41 23.90
N ARG A 141 12.47 29.93 22.66
CA ARG A 141 11.27 29.49 21.94
C ARG A 141 11.59 28.26 21.11
N SER A 142 10.93 27.16 21.44
CA SER A 142 11.14 25.84 20.84
C SER A 142 10.09 25.54 19.77
N MET A 143 10.51 24.89 18.69
CA MET A 143 9.71 24.66 17.49
C MET A 143 10.06 23.30 16.88
N VAL A 144 9.06 22.64 16.29
CA VAL A 144 9.20 21.39 15.53
C VAL A 144 8.03 21.32 14.55
N ASP A 145 8.31 21.30 13.25
CA ASP A 145 7.41 21.19 12.07
C ASP A 145 6.26 22.21 11.99
N THR A 146 5.46 22.32 13.05
CA THR A 146 4.31 23.22 13.18
C THR A 146 4.70 24.65 13.55
N GLY A 147 5.99 24.95 13.60
CA GLY A 147 6.50 26.30 13.84
C GLY A 147 6.51 27.16 12.57
N GLU A 148 6.83 28.44 12.73
CA GLU A 148 6.97 29.37 11.61
C GLU A 148 8.25 29.17 10.78
N LEU A 149 9.39 28.86 11.40
CA LEU A 149 10.67 28.72 10.71
C LEU A 149 10.66 27.57 9.67
N SER A 150 11.75 27.49 8.90
CA SER A 150 12.06 26.29 8.12
C SER A 150 13.10 25.49 8.89
N ASP A 151 12.67 24.41 9.56
CA ASP A 151 13.52 23.51 10.34
C ASP A 151 14.73 23.04 9.50
N ARG A 152 14.50 22.82 8.20
CA ARG A 152 15.55 22.43 7.24
C ARG A 152 16.59 23.52 7.04
N ALA A 153 16.17 24.77 6.85
CA ALA A 153 17.11 25.88 6.66
C ALA A 153 17.90 26.18 7.95
N VAL A 154 17.25 26.02 9.12
CA VAL A 154 17.92 26.11 10.42
C VAL A 154 18.98 25.00 10.53
N ALA A 155 18.62 23.75 10.26
CA ALA A 155 19.52 22.60 10.33
C ALA A 155 20.70 22.71 9.35
N GLU A 156 20.47 23.19 8.13
CA GLU A 156 21.54 23.45 7.15
C GLU A 156 22.55 24.48 7.66
N ARG A 157 22.04 25.66 8.11
CA ARG A 157 22.89 26.75 8.58
C ARG A 157 23.62 26.41 9.89
N ALA A 158 23.04 25.53 10.70
CA ALA A 158 23.60 25.04 11.96
C ALA A 158 24.56 23.84 11.80
N GLY A 159 24.84 23.38 10.58
CA GLY A 159 25.79 22.29 10.34
C GLY A 159 25.28 20.89 10.69
N ILE A 160 23.96 20.68 10.81
CA ILE A 160 23.39 19.35 11.03
C ILE A 160 23.60 18.45 9.79
N GLY A 161 23.39 19.02 8.61
CA GLY A 161 23.49 18.33 7.33
C GLY A 161 23.34 19.31 6.17
N PHE A 162 23.52 18.83 4.95
CA PHE A 162 23.35 19.65 3.75
C PHE A 162 21.97 19.42 3.10
N SER A 163 21.46 20.39 2.34
CA SER A 163 20.21 20.23 1.58
C SER A 163 20.41 19.32 0.37
N GLY A 164 19.83 18.12 0.41
CA GLY A 164 19.86 17.18 -0.70
C GLY A 164 19.01 17.62 -1.89
N LYS A 165 19.33 17.08 -3.08
CA LYS A 165 18.51 17.29 -4.30
C LYS A 165 17.06 16.80 -4.17
N ASN A 166 16.79 15.94 -3.18
CA ASN A 166 15.45 15.47 -2.81
C ASN A 166 14.73 16.37 -1.78
N CYS A 167 15.30 17.53 -1.45
CA CYS A 167 14.84 18.51 -0.47
C CYS A 167 14.95 18.10 1.01
N SER A 168 15.47 16.92 1.34
CA SER A 168 15.75 16.53 2.74
C SER A 168 17.08 17.11 3.22
N ILE A 169 17.21 17.33 4.53
CA ILE A 169 18.52 17.49 5.16
C ILE A 169 19.19 16.13 5.27
N ILE A 170 20.47 16.06 4.87
CA ILE A 170 21.27 14.84 4.88
C ILE A 170 22.46 15.07 5.81
N SER A 171 22.43 14.43 6.98
CA SER A 171 23.57 14.38 7.89
C SER A 171 24.59 13.36 7.39
N PRO A 172 25.90 13.67 7.38
CA PRO A 172 26.93 12.68 7.07
C PRO A 172 26.89 11.45 8.00
N GLN A 173 26.50 11.66 9.26
CA GLN A 173 26.47 10.61 10.28
C GLN A 173 25.17 9.80 10.23
N TRP A 174 24.02 10.48 10.06
CA TRP A 174 22.70 9.88 10.26
C TRP A 174 21.90 9.69 8.96
N GLY A 175 22.40 10.21 7.84
CA GLY A 175 21.68 10.28 6.57
C GLY A 175 20.53 11.27 6.63
N SER A 176 19.48 11.01 5.86
CA SER A 176 18.23 11.78 5.91
C SER A 176 17.18 11.20 6.85
N TRP A 177 17.48 10.10 7.53
CA TRP A 177 16.59 9.46 8.51
C TRP A 177 16.65 10.16 9.87
N ILE A 178 16.42 11.47 9.88
CA ILE A 178 16.42 12.34 11.05
C ILE A 178 15.17 13.20 11.09
N TYR A 179 14.60 13.35 12.29
CA TYR A 179 13.65 14.42 12.60
C TYR A 179 14.42 15.67 13.00
N LEU A 180 13.86 16.85 12.72
CA LEU A 180 14.47 18.15 13.00
C LEU A 180 13.60 18.94 13.96
N GLY A 181 14.24 19.72 14.82
CA GLY A 181 13.58 20.75 15.62
C GLY A 181 14.59 21.80 16.05
N GLU A 182 14.11 22.89 16.62
CA GLU A 182 14.97 24.01 16.96
C GLU A 182 14.52 24.79 18.19
N MET A 183 15.46 25.50 18.80
CA MET A 183 15.23 26.42 19.89
C MET A 183 15.90 27.76 19.59
N ILE A 184 15.10 28.80 19.37
CA ILE A 184 15.59 30.19 19.29
C ILE A 184 15.94 30.63 20.71
N THR A 185 17.06 31.31 20.90
CA THR A 185 17.47 31.86 22.20
C THR A 185 18.13 33.22 22.09
N ASN A 186 18.04 34.01 23.16
CA ASN A 186 18.78 35.27 23.31
C ASN A 186 20.26 35.08 23.71
N ILE A 187 20.71 33.85 23.93
CA ILE A 187 22.13 33.56 24.18
C ILE A 187 22.93 33.67 22.87
N PRO A 188 24.06 34.41 22.82
CA PRO A 188 24.88 34.54 21.62
C PRO A 188 25.88 33.39 21.48
N PHE A 189 25.37 32.17 21.26
CA PHE A 189 26.24 31.02 21.00
C PHE A 189 27.06 31.20 19.72
N PRO A 190 28.34 30.76 19.70
CA PRO A 190 29.10 30.69 18.46
C PRO A 190 28.42 29.78 17.44
N SER A 191 28.24 30.25 16.20
CA SER A 191 27.71 29.45 15.09
C SER A 191 28.67 28.30 14.74
N ASP A 192 28.11 27.19 14.30
CA ASP A 192 28.83 26.13 13.59
C ASP A 192 28.91 26.46 12.09
N ASP A 193 29.81 25.76 11.41
CA ASP A 193 29.98 25.84 9.97
C ASP A 193 29.01 24.89 9.26
N PRO A 194 28.36 25.31 8.15
CA PRO A 194 27.56 24.42 7.33
C PRO A 194 28.37 23.24 6.78
N VAL A 195 27.70 22.09 6.62
CA VAL A 195 28.30 20.89 6.01
C VAL A 195 28.64 21.17 4.54
N THR A 196 29.87 20.86 4.14
CA THR A 196 30.38 21.11 2.77
C THR A 196 30.10 19.99 1.77
N GLU A 197 29.69 18.81 2.26
CA GLU A 197 29.28 17.69 1.42
C GLU A 197 28.02 18.02 0.60
N ASP A 198 27.91 17.46 -0.60
CA ASP A 198 26.73 17.62 -1.45
C ASP A 198 26.33 16.32 -2.17
N CYS A 199 25.38 16.45 -3.11
CA CYS A 199 24.92 15.33 -3.94
C CYS A 199 25.85 15.00 -5.13
N GLY A 200 26.82 15.86 -5.47
CA GLY A 200 27.56 15.83 -6.72
C GLY A 200 26.62 15.72 -7.94
N GLU A 201 27.02 14.92 -8.92
CA GLU A 201 26.25 14.68 -10.16
C GLU A 201 25.06 13.71 -9.99
N CYS A 202 24.77 13.22 -8.77
CA CYS A 202 23.70 12.25 -8.56
C CYS A 202 22.30 12.84 -8.89
N THR A 203 21.45 12.07 -9.56
CA THR A 203 20.04 12.42 -9.88
C THR A 203 19.01 11.39 -9.43
N ARG A 204 19.44 10.31 -8.75
CA ARG A 204 18.60 9.13 -8.47
C ARG A 204 17.23 9.43 -7.84
N CYS A 205 17.14 10.44 -6.98
CA CYS A 205 15.87 10.83 -6.35
C CYS A 205 14.91 11.52 -7.32
N LEU A 206 15.43 12.31 -8.25
CA LEU A 206 14.67 12.97 -9.30
C LEU A 206 14.09 11.90 -10.23
N ASP A 207 14.95 10.97 -10.68
CA ASP A 207 14.60 9.90 -11.60
C ASP A 207 13.60 8.91 -11.01
N ALA A 208 13.70 8.62 -9.70
CA ALA A 208 12.83 7.67 -9.02
C ALA A 208 11.52 8.28 -8.52
N CYS A 209 11.34 9.60 -8.58
CA CYS A 209 10.13 10.24 -8.09
C CYS A 209 8.93 9.82 -8.96
N PRO A 210 7.92 9.08 -8.43
CA PRO A 210 6.89 8.47 -9.29
C PRO A 210 6.03 9.48 -10.04
N THR A 211 5.94 10.71 -9.51
CA THR A 211 5.13 11.80 -10.03
C THR A 211 5.96 12.93 -10.61
N SER A 212 7.29 12.79 -10.64
CA SER A 212 8.22 13.87 -11.02
C SER A 212 7.97 15.17 -10.24
N ALA A 213 7.57 15.05 -8.97
CA ALA A 213 7.30 16.18 -8.09
C ALA A 213 8.59 16.97 -7.76
N LEU A 214 9.74 16.31 -7.81
CA LEU A 214 11.04 16.97 -7.76
C LEU A 214 11.33 17.55 -9.15
N VAL A 215 10.90 18.78 -9.38
CA VAL A 215 11.00 19.46 -10.69
C VAL A 215 12.42 19.91 -11.02
N GLY A 216 13.31 19.91 -10.02
CA GLY A 216 14.72 20.20 -10.16
C GLY A 216 15.50 19.87 -8.87
N PRO A 217 16.84 19.97 -8.89
CA PRO A 217 17.68 19.81 -7.70
C PRO A 217 17.22 20.69 -6.54
N GLY A 218 16.71 20.09 -5.47
CA GLY A 218 16.26 20.83 -4.28
C GLY A 218 14.94 21.59 -4.47
N GLN A 219 14.23 21.37 -5.57
CA GLN A 219 12.97 22.05 -5.89
C GLN A 219 11.81 21.04 -5.96
N LEU A 220 10.79 21.24 -5.11
CA LEU A 220 9.63 20.36 -4.99
C LEU A 220 8.36 21.10 -5.39
N ASN A 221 7.62 20.58 -6.38
CA ASN A 221 6.22 20.87 -6.54
C ASN A 221 5.41 20.01 -5.57
N ALA A 222 5.05 20.57 -4.41
CA ALA A 222 4.38 19.81 -3.35
C ALA A 222 3.00 19.31 -3.78
N LYS A 223 2.32 20.01 -4.70
CA LYS A 223 1.03 19.57 -5.25
C LYS A 223 1.14 18.27 -6.03
N LEU A 224 2.32 17.88 -6.52
CA LEU A 224 2.54 16.58 -7.17
C LEU A 224 3.17 15.54 -6.24
N CYS A 225 3.59 15.93 -5.04
CA CYS A 225 4.28 15.02 -4.12
C CYS A 225 3.31 14.00 -3.52
N ILE A 226 3.60 12.70 -3.64
CA ILE A 226 2.77 11.65 -3.03
C ILE A 226 2.65 11.84 -1.51
N SER A 227 3.70 12.34 -0.84
CA SER A 227 3.64 12.64 0.60
C SER A 227 2.55 13.66 0.92
N PHE A 228 2.41 14.73 0.12
CA PHE A 228 1.33 15.69 0.26
C PHE A 228 -0.04 15.08 -0.10
N GLN A 229 -0.10 14.37 -1.22
CA GLN A 229 -1.35 13.81 -1.75
C GLN A 229 -2.01 12.80 -0.82
N THR A 230 -1.21 11.96 -0.16
CA THR A 230 -1.72 11.04 0.88
C THR A 230 -2.38 11.76 2.07
N GLN A 231 -2.06 13.03 2.30
CA GLN A 231 -2.57 13.85 3.42
C GLN A 231 -3.68 14.82 3.02
N SER A 232 -3.78 15.15 1.73
CA SER A 232 -4.81 16.03 1.20
C SER A 232 -6.21 15.46 1.51
N LYS A 233 -7.15 16.37 1.79
CA LYS A 233 -8.58 16.05 1.94
C LYS A 233 -9.37 16.22 0.64
N ASP A 234 -8.70 16.65 -0.42
CA ASP A 234 -9.27 16.86 -1.75
C ASP A 234 -9.43 15.52 -2.49
N LEU A 235 -10.19 15.56 -3.59
CA LEU A 235 -10.25 14.45 -4.52
C LEU A 235 -8.90 14.26 -5.20
N LEU A 236 -8.46 13.00 -5.29
CA LEU A 236 -7.25 12.64 -6.02
C LEU A 236 -7.56 12.50 -7.50
N SER A 237 -6.62 12.90 -8.36
CA SER A 237 -6.70 12.61 -9.79
C SER A 237 -6.49 11.12 -10.07
N HIS A 238 -7.01 10.64 -11.21
CA HIS A 238 -6.76 9.28 -11.68
C HIS A 238 -5.26 8.95 -11.72
N GLU A 239 -4.45 9.84 -12.30
CA GLU A 239 -3.00 9.66 -12.43
C GLU A 239 -2.32 9.52 -11.05
N MET A 240 -2.73 10.35 -10.08
CA MET A 240 -2.18 10.29 -8.72
C MET A 240 -2.53 8.97 -8.04
N MET A 241 -3.80 8.54 -8.12
CA MET A 241 -4.24 7.28 -7.50
C MET A 241 -3.45 6.08 -8.04
N THR A 242 -3.19 6.03 -9.35
CA THR A 242 -2.36 4.99 -9.97
C THR A 242 -0.89 5.03 -9.50
N LYS A 243 -0.32 6.23 -9.32
CA LYS A 243 1.09 6.41 -8.92
C LYS A 243 1.35 6.22 -7.42
N MET A 244 0.32 6.32 -6.57
CA MET A 244 0.45 6.19 -5.12
C MET A 244 0.86 4.78 -4.67
N GLY A 245 0.55 3.74 -5.44
CA GLY A 245 0.78 2.34 -5.06
C GLY A 245 -0.06 1.97 -3.83
N ASN A 246 0.58 1.42 -2.79
CA ASN A 246 -0.07 1.04 -1.53
C ASN A 246 0.26 1.97 -0.35
N ARG A 247 0.67 3.21 -0.62
CA ARG A 247 1.04 4.19 0.42
C ARG A 247 -0.21 4.76 1.09
N LEU A 248 -0.33 4.57 2.40
CA LEU A 248 -1.43 5.09 3.20
C LEU A 248 -1.16 6.49 3.74
N TYR A 249 0.11 6.80 4.02
CA TYR A 249 0.57 8.10 4.49
C TYR A 249 2.04 8.30 4.15
N GLY A 250 2.39 9.46 3.61
CA GLY A 250 3.77 9.83 3.28
C GLY A 250 4.34 9.08 2.06
N CYS A 251 5.60 9.39 1.73
CA CYS A 251 6.35 8.71 0.67
C CYS A 251 7.86 8.78 0.94
N ASP A 252 8.53 7.63 0.95
CA ASP A 252 9.96 7.54 1.24
C ASP A 252 10.82 7.32 -0.01
N THR A 253 10.25 7.26 -1.22
CA THR A 253 10.97 6.83 -2.44
C THR A 253 12.25 7.63 -2.66
N CYS A 254 12.20 8.96 -2.56
CA CYS A 254 13.34 9.84 -2.80
C CYS A 254 14.45 9.72 -1.73
N GLN A 255 14.14 9.17 -0.56
CA GLN A 255 15.10 8.87 0.50
C GLN A 255 15.65 7.44 0.38
N ILE A 256 14.80 6.46 0.07
CA ILE A 256 15.17 5.05 -0.10
C ILE A 256 16.23 4.88 -1.19
N VAL A 257 16.08 5.59 -2.31
CA VAL A 257 17.03 5.50 -3.44
C VAL A 257 18.31 6.31 -3.22
N CYS A 258 18.39 7.14 -2.17
CA CYS A 258 19.51 8.02 -1.94
C CYS A 258 20.75 7.21 -1.50
N PRO A 259 21.90 7.33 -2.20
CA PRO A 259 23.12 6.62 -1.82
C PRO A 259 23.62 6.96 -0.41
N LYS A 260 23.35 8.18 0.07
CA LYS A 260 23.76 8.65 1.40
C LYS A 260 23.02 7.94 2.54
N ASN A 261 21.89 7.27 2.26
CA ASN A 261 21.16 6.45 3.22
C ASN A 261 21.54 4.97 3.19
N LYS A 262 22.47 4.57 2.32
CA LYS A 262 22.83 3.15 2.15
C LYS A 262 23.42 2.60 3.45
N GLY A 263 22.77 1.57 4.00
CA GLY A 263 23.21 0.89 5.22
C GLY A 263 22.75 1.53 6.52
N MET A 264 22.10 2.69 6.48
CA MET A 264 21.69 3.43 7.68
C MET A 264 20.34 2.93 8.20
N ASN A 265 20.28 2.59 9.48
CA ASN A 265 19.08 2.20 10.23
C ASN A 265 19.32 2.43 11.72
N TRP A 266 18.54 3.31 12.34
CA TRP A 266 18.80 3.79 13.71
C TRP A 266 17.70 3.34 14.66
N THR A 267 18.04 2.51 15.64
CA THR A 267 17.06 1.81 16.49
C THR A 267 17.17 2.13 17.98
N HIS A 268 18.02 3.08 18.35
CA HIS A 268 18.35 3.36 19.75
C HIS A 268 17.30 4.20 20.50
N HIS A 269 16.28 4.75 19.82
CA HIS A 269 15.11 5.39 20.45
C HIS A 269 13.93 4.40 20.49
N PRO A 270 13.59 3.79 21.65
CA PRO A 270 12.57 2.76 21.74
C PRO A 270 11.16 3.23 21.34
N GLU A 271 10.81 4.47 21.67
CA GLU A 271 9.50 5.06 21.36
C GLU A 271 9.27 5.27 19.86
N MET A 272 10.33 5.27 19.05
CA MET A 272 10.26 5.42 17.59
C MET A 272 10.22 4.07 16.87
N GLN A 273 10.29 2.95 17.59
CA GLN A 273 10.23 1.64 16.97
C GLN A 273 8.87 1.38 16.32
N PRO A 274 8.84 0.91 15.06
CA PRO A 274 7.59 0.61 14.38
C PRO A 274 6.94 -0.65 14.95
N ASP A 275 5.64 -0.58 15.20
CA ASP A 275 4.79 -1.76 15.25
C ASP A 275 4.50 -2.21 13.80
N PRO A 276 4.89 -3.43 13.38
CA PRO A 276 4.71 -3.89 12.00
C PRO A 276 3.25 -3.93 11.54
N GLU A 277 2.30 -4.18 12.43
CA GLU A 277 0.87 -4.20 12.08
C GLU A 277 0.31 -2.78 11.90
N LYS A 278 0.88 -1.77 12.55
CA LYS A 278 0.51 -0.36 12.35
C LYS A 278 1.25 0.30 11.19
N ALA A 279 2.54 0.01 11.03
CA ALA A 279 3.37 0.53 9.95
C ALA A 279 2.96 -0.06 8.60
N LYS A 280 2.46 -1.30 8.58
CA LYS A 280 2.07 -2.04 7.37
C LYS A 280 0.73 -2.77 7.55
N PRO A 281 -0.40 -2.06 7.76
CA PRO A 281 -1.67 -2.69 8.12
C PRO A 281 -2.34 -3.38 6.93
N LEU A 282 -3.19 -4.37 7.22
CA LEU A 282 -4.09 -4.97 6.25
C LEU A 282 -5.06 -3.93 5.69
N LEU A 283 -5.25 -3.89 4.37
CA LEU A 283 -6.04 -2.85 3.71
C LEU A 283 -7.55 -2.96 3.98
N VAL A 284 -8.11 -4.16 3.89
CA VAL A 284 -9.57 -4.36 4.05
C VAL A 284 -10.07 -3.93 5.43
N PRO A 285 -9.43 -4.30 6.56
CA PRO A 285 -9.83 -3.79 7.87
C PRO A 285 -9.83 -2.26 8.00
N MET A 286 -8.95 -1.55 7.28
CA MET A 286 -8.88 -0.08 7.30
C MET A 286 -10.16 0.58 6.75
N LEU A 287 -10.94 -0.15 5.93
CA LEU A 287 -12.20 0.36 5.36
C LEU A 287 -13.30 0.48 6.41
N GLN A 288 -13.23 -0.30 7.49
CA GLN A 288 -14.30 -0.45 8.48
C GLN A 288 -14.01 0.23 9.83
N LEU A 289 -12.83 0.84 9.99
CA LEU A 289 -12.46 1.49 11.25
C LEU A 289 -13.44 2.62 11.61
N SER A 290 -14.03 2.53 12.79
CA SER A 290 -14.70 3.66 13.44
C SER A 290 -13.69 4.74 13.85
N ASN A 291 -14.17 5.94 14.17
CA ASN A 291 -13.30 7.01 14.68
C ASN A 291 -12.62 6.60 16.01
N ARG A 292 -13.31 5.82 16.85
CA ARG A 292 -12.79 5.33 18.12
C ARG A 292 -11.66 4.32 17.91
N GLU A 293 -11.90 3.29 17.11
CA GLU A 293 -10.90 2.26 16.79
C GLU A 293 -9.68 2.86 16.09
N PHE A 294 -9.88 3.81 15.16
CA PHE A 294 -8.77 4.50 14.53
C PHE A 294 -7.91 5.26 15.54
N LYS A 295 -8.53 5.98 16.49
CA LYS A 295 -7.80 6.72 17.53
C LYS A 295 -7.05 5.77 18.46
N GLU A 296 -7.65 4.66 18.85
CA GLU A 296 -7.03 3.64 19.71
C GLU A 296 -5.84 2.98 19.03
N GLN A 297 -5.93 2.66 17.73
CA GLN A 297 -4.89 1.94 17.01
C GLN A 297 -3.77 2.87 16.48
N PHE A 298 -4.14 3.98 15.85
CA PHE A 298 -3.23 4.85 15.09
C PHE A 298 -3.05 6.24 15.68
N GLY A 299 -3.81 6.62 16.72
CA GLY A 299 -3.85 7.99 17.25
C GLY A 299 -2.55 8.51 17.86
N SER A 300 -1.59 7.63 18.16
CA SER A 300 -0.25 8.00 18.64
C SER A 300 0.75 8.27 17.50
N LEU A 301 0.41 7.95 16.25
CA LEU A 301 1.29 8.15 15.10
C LEU A 301 1.11 9.58 14.56
N SER A 302 2.18 10.16 14.01
CA SER A 302 2.12 11.47 13.33
C SER A 302 1.09 11.48 12.19
N ALA A 303 0.87 10.33 11.54
CA ALA A 303 -0.10 10.19 10.45
C ALA A 303 -1.57 10.40 10.85
N ALA A 304 -1.91 10.37 12.14
CA ALA A 304 -3.28 10.53 12.61
C ALA A 304 -3.77 11.98 12.61
N TRP A 305 -2.91 12.96 12.35
CA TRP A 305 -3.23 14.40 12.47
C TRP A 305 -4.41 14.88 11.59
N ARG A 306 -4.67 14.20 10.45
CA ARG A 306 -5.83 14.48 9.57
C ARG A 306 -7.04 13.60 9.81
N GLY A 307 -6.99 12.74 10.83
CA GLY A 307 -7.97 11.71 11.10
C GLY A 307 -7.96 10.59 10.05
N LYS A 308 -8.93 9.68 10.16
CA LYS A 308 -8.97 8.44 9.36
C LYS A 308 -9.29 8.64 7.88
N LYS A 309 -9.93 9.75 7.49
CA LYS A 309 -10.51 9.91 6.14
C LYS A 309 -9.46 9.76 5.02
N PRO A 310 -8.32 10.50 5.03
CA PRO A 310 -7.32 10.35 3.96
C PRO A 310 -6.71 8.95 3.95
N ILE A 311 -6.44 8.36 5.12
CA ILE A 311 -5.88 7.02 5.23
C ILE A 311 -6.85 5.96 4.66
N GLN A 312 -8.14 6.06 4.98
CA GLN A 312 -9.18 5.18 4.44
C GLN A 312 -9.31 5.33 2.91
N ARG A 313 -9.31 6.57 2.40
CA ARG A 313 -9.29 6.84 0.95
C ARG A 313 -8.07 6.19 0.30
N ASN A 314 -6.89 6.32 0.89
CA ASN A 314 -5.65 5.76 0.36
C ASN A 314 -5.64 4.23 0.43
N ALA A 315 -6.31 3.63 1.41
CA ALA A 315 -6.50 2.18 1.47
C ALA A 315 -7.37 1.66 0.32
N ILE A 316 -8.43 2.40 -0.03
CA ILE A 316 -9.27 2.12 -1.22
C ILE A 316 -8.42 2.21 -2.50
N VAL A 317 -7.60 3.26 -2.64
CA VAL A 317 -6.67 3.41 -3.77
C VAL A 317 -5.72 2.23 -3.87
N ALA A 318 -5.13 1.81 -2.76
CA ALA A 318 -4.23 0.67 -2.70
C ALA A 318 -4.90 -0.64 -3.15
N LEU A 319 -6.14 -0.89 -2.72
CA LEU A 319 -6.92 -2.06 -3.13
C LEU A 319 -7.22 -2.04 -4.64
N GLY A 320 -7.56 -0.87 -5.19
CA GLY A 320 -7.69 -0.68 -6.64
C GLY A 320 -6.41 -0.99 -7.39
N ASN A 321 -5.26 -0.48 -6.92
CA ASN A 321 -3.95 -0.73 -7.51
C ASN A 321 -3.53 -2.21 -7.45
N PHE A 322 -3.89 -2.94 -6.38
CA PHE A 322 -3.68 -4.38 -6.29
C PHE A 322 -4.69 -5.21 -7.09
N ARG A 323 -5.74 -4.58 -7.64
CA ARG A 323 -6.90 -5.25 -8.25
C ARG A 323 -7.48 -6.35 -7.35
N ASP A 324 -7.61 -6.04 -6.05
CA ASP A 324 -8.04 -7.02 -5.05
C ASP A 324 -9.54 -7.34 -5.18
N ARG A 325 -9.85 -8.46 -5.84
CA ARG A 325 -11.23 -8.95 -6.01
C ARG A 325 -11.93 -9.25 -4.69
N SER A 326 -11.19 -9.58 -3.62
CA SER A 326 -11.80 -9.86 -2.31
C SER A 326 -12.41 -8.60 -1.68
N ALA A 327 -11.97 -7.40 -2.08
CA ALA A 327 -12.47 -6.13 -1.57
C ALA A 327 -13.74 -5.61 -2.26
N VAL A 328 -14.18 -6.23 -3.37
CA VAL A 328 -15.35 -5.76 -4.15
C VAL A 328 -16.61 -5.63 -3.29
N GLY A 329 -16.84 -6.57 -2.36
CA GLY A 329 -17.98 -6.53 -1.46
C GLY A 329 -18.01 -5.30 -0.57
N GLU A 330 -16.86 -4.96 0.03
CA GLU A 330 -16.68 -3.81 0.92
C GLU A 330 -16.73 -2.49 0.15
N LEU A 331 -16.04 -2.42 -0.99
CA LEU A 331 -16.04 -1.24 -1.86
C LEU A 331 -17.45 -0.92 -2.37
N ARG A 332 -18.26 -1.94 -2.67
CA ARG A 332 -19.67 -1.79 -3.02
C ARG A 332 -20.49 -1.21 -1.86
N SER A 333 -20.26 -1.65 -0.62
CA SER A 333 -20.94 -1.07 0.55
C SER A 333 -20.54 0.39 0.72
N LEU A 334 -19.25 0.73 0.66
CA LEU A 334 -18.77 2.12 0.73
C LEU A 334 -19.39 3.00 -0.35
N LEU A 335 -19.39 2.56 -1.61
CA LEU A 335 -20.01 3.29 -2.72
C LEU A 335 -21.52 3.52 -2.52
N ARG A 336 -22.20 2.65 -1.78
CA ARG A 336 -23.64 2.75 -1.56
C ARG A 336 -24.02 3.55 -0.31
N GLU A 337 -23.24 3.42 0.76
CA GLU A 337 -23.68 3.76 2.12
C GLU A 337 -22.83 4.86 2.78
N ASP A 338 -21.61 5.10 2.31
CA ASP A 338 -20.73 6.10 2.93
C ASP A 338 -21.24 7.52 2.68
N THR A 339 -21.36 8.33 3.74
CA THR A 339 -21.88 9.70 3.62
C THR A 339 -20.90 10.65 2.93
N ARG A 340 -19.62 10.28 2.82
CA ARG A 340 -18.56 11.14 2.30
C ARG A 340 -18.37 10.89 0.81
N TYR A 341 -18.66 11.89 -0.02
CA TYR A 341 -18.61 11.77 -1.47
C TYR A 341 -17.22 11.36 -1.99
N ASP A 342 -16.14 11.81 -1.35
CA ASP A 342 -14.77 11.48 -1.73
C ASP A 342 -14.43 10.00 -1.54
N ILE A 343 -14.97 9.38 -0.49
CA ILE A 343 -14.87 7.93 -0.28
C ILE A 343 -15.65 7.18 -1.34
N ARG A 344 -16.88 7.62 -1.65
CA ARG A 344 -17.70 7.00 -2.70
C ARG A 344 -17.06 7.12 -4.08
N SER A 345 -16.61 8.30 -4.48
CA SER A 345 -15.87 8.51 -5.74
C SER A 345 -14.64 7.62 -5.84
N THR A 346 -13.86 7.51 -4.76
CA THR A 346 -12.65 6.67 -4.76
C THR A 346 -12.99 5.18 -4.81
N ALA A 347 -14.07 4.75 -4.15
CA ALA A 347 -14.56 3.37 -4.23
C ALA A 347 -15.02 3.02 -5.65
N ALA A 348 -15.72 3.92 -6.34
CA ALA A 348 -16.08 3.75 -7.74
C ALA A 348 -14.84 3.59 -8.64
N TRP A 349 -13.83 4.44 -8.46
CA TRP A 349 -12.55 4.31 -9.17
C TRP A 349 -11.89 2.95 -8.92
N ALA A 350 -11.80 2.52 -7.66
CA ALA A 350 -11.18 1.24 -7.30
C ALA A 350 -11.93 0.04 -7.90
N LEU A 351 -13.27 0.06 -7.90
CA LEU A 351 -14.09 -0.96 -8.57
C LEU A 351 -13.81 -1.02 -10.08
N GLY A 352 -13.61 0.13 -10.72
CA GLY A 352 -13.16 0.21 -12.12
C GLY A 352 -11.81 -0.46 -12.35
N GLN A 353 -10.83 -0.19 -11.48
CA GLN A 353 -9.50 -0.80 -11.57
C GLN A 353 -9.51 -2.33 -11.33
N ILE A 354 -10.32 -2.79 -10.37
CA ILE A 354 -10.42 -4.22 -10.03
C ILE A 354 -11.08 -5.02 -11.16
N GLY A 355 -12.11 -4.46 -11.79
CA GLY A 355 -12.83 -5.12 -12.87
C GLY A 355 -13.73 -6.28 -12.42
N GLY A 356 -14.23 -7.05 -13.39
CA GLY A 356 -15.14 -8.18 -13.16
C GLY A 356 -16.63 -7.80 -13.06
N LEU A 357 -17.50 -8.81 -13.21
CA LEU A 357 -18.96 -8.64 -13.27
C LEU A 357 -19.54 -8.03 -11.99
N GLU A 358 -19.08 -8.49 -10.82
CA GLU A 358 -19.58 -8.01 -9.53
C GLU A 358 -19.29 -6.52 -9.34
N ALA A 359 -18.10 -6.06 -9.73
CA ALA A 359 -17.73 -4.64 -9.68
C ALA A 359 -18.54 -3.81 -10.69
N LYS A 360 -18.71 -4.29 -11.93
CA LYS A 360 -19.56 -3.62 -12.94
C LYS A 360 -21.00 -3.48 -12.47
N GLN A 361 -21.57 -4.52 -11.87
CA GLN A 361 -22.93 -4.49 -11.30
C GLN A 361 -23.05 -3.50 -10.15
N ALA A 362 -22.04 -3.42 -9.27
CA ALA A 362 -22.02 -2.44 -8.19
C ALA A 362 -22.06 -1.00 -8.73
N LEU A 363 -21.24 -0.70 -9.75
CA LEU A 363 -21.20 0.60 -10.41
C LEU A 363 -22.54 0.96 -11.09
N LEU A 364 -23.10 0.05 -11.89
CA LEU A 364 -24.40 0.25 -12.55
C LEU A 364 -25.53 0.49 -11.54
N SER A 365 -25.54 -0.26 -10.43
CA SER A 365 -26.54 -0.05 -9.37
C SER A 365 -26.38 1.29 -8.67
N ALA A 366 -25.15 1.79 -8.50
CA ALA A 366 -24.88 3.06 -7.86
C ALA A 366 -25.25 4.25 -8.77
N LEU A 367 -24.97 4.15 -10.08
CA LEU A 367 -25.27 5.18 -11.06
C LEU A 367 -26.75 5.59 -11.07
N ASN A 368 -27.66 4.64 -10.86
CA ASN A 368 -29.11 4.89 -10.83
C ASN A 368 -29.60 5.67 -9.59
N ARG A 369 -28.74 5.89 -8.58
CA ARG A 369 -29.14 6.45 -7.27
C ARG A 369 -28.29 7.63 -6.83
N GLU A 370 -27.04 7.67 -7.26
CA GLU A 370 -26.10 8.71 -6.88
C GLU A 370 -26.55 10.08 -7.40
N LYS A 371 -26.34 11.11 -6.58
CA LYS A 371 -26.74 12.49 -6.87
C LYS A 371 -25.56 13.46 -6.88
N GLU A 372 -24.44 13.07 -6.29
CA GLU A 372 -23.23 13.88 -6.29
C GLU A 372 -22.52 13.74 -7.65
N ASP A 373 -22.42 14.85 -8.39
CA ASP A 373 -21.83 14.88 -9.74
C ASP A 373 -20.42 14.29 -9.79
N ALA A 374 -19.59 14.58 -8.77
CA ALA A 374 -18.23 14.05 -8.69
C ALA A 374 -18.18 12.52 -8.51
N VAL A 375 -19.21 11.93 -7.90
CA VAL A 375 -19.32 10.46 -7.76
C VAL A 375 -19.89 9.86 -9.03
N VAL A 376 -20.89 10.48 -9.65
CA VAL A 376 -21.45 10.08 -10.96
C VAL A 376 -20.34 10.03 -12.01
N GLN A 377 -19.54 11.09 -12.14
CA GLN A 377 -18.41 11.15 -13.08
C GLN A 377 -17.38 10.04 -12.81
N ALA A 378 -17.09 9.74 -11.54
CA ALA A 378 -16.19 8.65 -11.18
C ALA A 378 -16.76 7.27 -11.57
N ILE A 379 -18.06 7.06 -11.39
CA ILE A 379 -18.76 5.83 -11.79
C ILE A 379 -18.75 5.68 -13.31
N GLU A 380 -19.07 6.74 -14.06
CA GLU A 380 -19.07 6.74 -15.52
C GLU A 380 -17.67 6.45 -16.08
N ALA A 381 -16.65 7.13 -15.55
CA ALA A 381 -15.26 6.89 -15.93
C ALA A 381 -14.82 5.45 -15.61
N ALA A 382 -15.25 4.89 -14.47
CA ALA A 382 -15.00 3.49 -14.13
C ALA A 382 -15.70 2.53 -15.09
N LEU A 383 -16.97 2.79 -15.46
CA LEU A 383 -17.72 1.97 -16.41
C LEU A 383 -17.11 2.00 -17.82
N GLN A 384 -16.63 3.15 -18.28
CA GLN A 384 -15.90 3.27 -19.55
C GLN A 384 -14.64 2.39 -19.60
N GLN A 385 -13.96 2.16 -18.46
CA GLN A 385 -12.82 1.24 -18.41
C GLN A 385 -13.22 -0.20 -18.73
N PHE A 386 -14.43 -0.64 -18.36
CA PHE A 386 -14.93 -1.97 -18.72
C PHE A 386 -15.23 -2.10 -20.20
N ASP A 387 -15.61 -1.01 -20.86
CA ASP A 387 -15.91 -1.04 -22.29
C ASP A 387 -14.62 -1.03 -23.13
N ASN A 388 -13.53 -0.46 -22.59
CA ASN A 388 -12.22 -0.41 -23.23
C ASN A 388 -11.29 -1.58 -22.88
N HIS A 389 -11.47 -2.24 -21.73
CA HIS A 389 -10.61 -3.36 -21.30
C HIS A 389 -11.06 -4.68 -21.91
N VAL A 390 -10.17 -5.30 -22.68
CA VAL A 390 -10.30 -6.69 -23.12
C VAL A 390 -9.50 -7.58 -22.17
N GLU A 391 -10.18 -8.38 -21.36
CA GLU A 391 -9.56 -9.37 -20.47
C GLU A 391 -8.85 -10.45 -21.32
N PRO A 392 -7.53 -10.63 -21.21
CA PRO A 392 -6.85 -11.71 -21.89
C PRO A 392 -7.17 -13.04 -21.20
N ILE A 393 -7.74 -13.97 -21.95
CA ILE A 393 -7.91 -15.36 -21.54
C ILE A 393 -6.83 -16.16 -22.24
N TYR A 394 -5.87 -16.65 -21.46
CA TYR A 394 -4.74 -17.39 -21.99
C TYR A 394 -5.16 -18.82 -22.26
N VAL A 395 -4.88 -19.32 -23.45
CA VAL A 395 -5.25 -20.67 -23.88
C VAL A 395 -4.03 -21.46 -24.33
N GLN A 396 -4.01 -22.74 -23.99
CA GLN A 396 -3.02 -23.71 -24.46
C GLN A 396 -3.67 -25.08 -24.62
N GLU A 397 -3.18 -25.84 -25.59
CA GLU A 397 -3.64 -27.19 -25.87
C GLU A 397 -2.67 -28.21 -25.26
N MET A 398 -3.20 -29.33 -24.78
CA MET A 398 -2.40 -30.50 -24.42
C MET A 398 -3.05 -31.78 -24.94
N GLU A 399 -2.21 -32.75 -25.33
CA GLU A 399 -2.67 -34.12 -25.55
C GLU A 399 -2.87 -34.83 -24.21
N SER A 400 -3.90 -35.67 -24.13
CA SER A 400 -4.20 -36.45 -22.93
C SER A 400 -4.82 -37.81 -23.28
N PRO A 401 -4.89 -38.75 -22.32
CA PRO A 401 -5.66 -39.99 -22.48
C PRO A 401 -7.15 -39.79 -22.80
N LEU A 402 -7.68 -38.57 -22.63
CA LEU A 402 -9.08 -38.21 -22.91
C LEU A 402 -9.26 -37.54 -24.29
N GLY A 403 -8.18 -37.48 -25.09
CA GLY A 403 -8.09 -36.67 -26.31
C GLY A 403 -7.48 -35.30 -26.05
N MET A 404 -7.58 -34.41 -27.04
CA MET A 404 -7.07 -33.04 -26.94
C MET A 404 -7.83 -32.26 -25.86
N LEU A 405 -7.11 -31.51 -25.03
CA LEU A 405 -7.69 -30.60 -24.03
C LEU A 405 -7.27 -29.17 -24.34
N THR A 406 -8.22 -28.24 -24.27
CA THR A 406 -7.95 -26.80 -24.28
C THR A 406 -8.04 -26.27 -22.86
N ILE A 407 -6.91 -25.78 -22.34
CA ILE A 407 -6.77 -25.25 -20.99
C ILE A 407 -6.77 -23.74 -21.07
N ALA A 408 -7.55 -23.08 -20.20
CA ALA A 408 -7.65 -21.63 -20.16
C ALA A 408 -7.41 -21.05 -18.76
N SER A 409 -6.68 -19.94 -18.69
CA SER A 409 -6.48 -19.16 -17.46
C SER A 409 -6.79 -17.67 -17.68
N SER A 410 -7.28 -17.01 -16.64
CA SER A 410 -7.36 -15.55 -16.57
C SER A 410 -6.05 -14.97 -16.06
N ALA A 411 -6.02 -13.66 -15.77
CA ALA A 411 -4.91 -13.05 -15.06
C ALA A 411 -4.63 -13.63 -13.68
N THR A 412 -5.64 -14.24 -13.04
CA THR A 412 -5.61 -14.61 -11.62
C THR A 412 -5.51 -16.12 -11.36
N GLY A 413 -5.75 -16.96 -12.37
CA GLY A 413 -5.68 -18.41 -12.20
C GLY A 413 -6.32 -19.21 -13.32
N LEU A 414 -6.24 -20.52 -13.20
CA LEU A 414 -6.90 -21.45 -14.11
C LEU A 414 -8.42 -21.28 -14.00
N CYS A 415 -9.07 -21.11 -15.15
CA CYS A 415 -10.47 -20.74 -15.19
C CYS A 415 -11.33 -21.66 -16.06
N SER A 416 -10.75 -22.41 -17.00
CA SER A 416 -11.51 -23.42 -17.75
C SER A 416 -10.63 -24.56 -18.27
N ILE A 417 -11.19 -25.77 -18.34
CA ILE A 417 -10.67 -26.92 -19.10
C ILE A 417 -11.79 -27.41 -20.02
N GLU A 418 -11.51 -27.44 -21.32
CA GLU A 418 -12.45 -27.89 -22.35
C GLU A 418 -11.92 -29.14 -23.06
N PHE A 419 -12.82 -30.09 -23.30
CA PHE A 419 -12.51 -31.26 -24.13
C PHE A 419 -12.59 -30.89 -25.62
N GLY A 420 -11.50 -31.08 -26.36
CA GLY A 420 -11.36 -30.72 -27.77
C GLY A 420 -10.20 -29.75 -28.03
N SER A 421 -9.88 -29.55 -29.31
CA SER A 421 -8.87 -28.57 -29.73
C SER A 421 -9.37 -27.14 -29.54
N VAL A 422 -8.46 -26.17 -29.61
CA VAL A 422 -8.83 -24.75 -29.54
C VAL A 422 -9.72 -24.38 -30.72
N LEU A 423 -9.56 -25.04 -31.88
CA LEU A 423 -10.42 -24.84 -33.04
C LEU A 423 -11.87 -25.25 -32.73
N ASP A 424 -12.06 -26.41 -32.08
CA ASP A 424 -13.39 -26.94 -31.73
C ASP A 424 -14.05 -26.14 -30.59
N THR A 425 -13.25 -25.64 -29.66
CA THR A 425 -13.75 -25.07 -28.40
C THR A 425 -13.81 -23.54 -28.40
N SER A 426 -13.04 -22.86 -29.27
CA SER A 426 -12.87 -21.40 -29.25
C SER A 426 -14.17 -20.61 -29.27
N ALA A 427 -15.18 -21.00 -30.05
CA ALA A 427 -16.45 -20.28 -30.11
C ALA A 427 -17.19 -20.31 -28.76
N ARG A 428 -17.27 -21.50 -28.15
CA ARG A 428 -17.89 -21.70 -26.84
C ARG A 428 -17.08 -21.06 -25.73
N LEU A 429 -15.75 -21.22 -25.76
CA LEU A 429 -14.83 -20.63 -24.81
C LEU A 429 -14.86 -19.11 -24.87
N ASN A 430 -14.91 -18.51 -26.07
CA ASN A 430 -15.10 -17.07 -26.25
C ASN A 430 -16.45 -16.60 -25.69
N ALA A 431 -17.55 -17.27 -26.03
CA ALA A 431 -18.87 -16.89 -25.55
C ALA A 431 -19.01 -17.05 -24.02
N TRP A 432 -18.35 -18.05 -23.44
CA TRP A 432 -18.22 -18.19 -22.00
C TRP A 432 -17.35 -17.08 -21.40
N ALA A 433 -16.15 -16.87 -21.94
CA ALA A 433 -15.22 -15.85 -21.48
C ALA A 433 -15.85 -14.46 -21.51
N GLN A 434 -16.61 -14.14 -22.57
CA GLN A 434 -17.27 -12.85 -22.67
C GLN A 434 -18.39 -12.68 -21.63
N ARG A 435 -19.20 -13.73 -21.41
CA ARG A 435 -20.23 -13.69 -20.37
C ARG A 435 -19.66 -13.62 -18.97
N THR A 436 -18.49 -14.22 -18.76
CA THR A 436 -17.86 -14.39 -17.45
C THR A 436 -16.97 -13.20 -17.07
N TYR A 437 -16.21 -12.67 -18.02
CA TYR A 437 -15.19 -11.63 -17.81
C TYR A 437 -15.51 -10.30 -18.50
N GLY A 438 -16.56 -10.23 -19.33
CA GLY A 438 -16.94 -9.03 -20.08
C GLY A 438 -16.35 -9.01 -21.48
N ARG A 439 -15.65 -7.94 -21.87
CA ARG A 439 -14.88 -7.98 -23.13
C ARG A 439 -13.67 -8.87 -22.87
N ALA A 440 -13.55 -10.00 -23.57
CA ALA A 440 -12.45 -10.94 -23.41
C ALA A 440 -11.91 -11.38 -24.77
N ALA A 441 -10.61 -11.65 -24.84
CA ALA A 441 -9.96 -12.20 -26.03
C ALA A 441 -9.09 -13.39 -25.67
N LEU A 442 -9.21 -14.47 -26.43
CA LEU A 442 -8.32 -15.62 -26.31
C LEU A 442 -6.94 -15.24 -26.82
N GLN A 443 -5.91 -15.56 -26.05
CA GLN A 443 -4.51 -15.32 -26.39
C GLN A 443 -3.69 -16.57 -26.09
N ARG A 444 -2.69 -16.88 -26.92
CA ARG A 444 -1.72 -17.95 -26.59
C ARG A 444 -0.65 -17.39 -25.66
N HIS A 445 -0.40 -18.05 -24.54
CA HIS A 445 0.70 -17.71 -23.63
C HIS A 445 1.19 -18.96 -22.87
N PRO A 446 2.02 -19.80 -23.52
CA PRO A 446 2.35 -21.13 -23.01
C PRO A 446 2.92 -21.14 -21.58
N GLU A 447 3.79 -20.19 -21.26
CA GLU A 447 4.47 -20.13 -19.95
C GLU A 447 3.50 -20.02 -18.76
N ARG A 448 2.33 -19.39 -18.94
CA ARG A 448 1.38 -19.16 -17.85
C ARG A 448 0.59 -20.43 -17.50
N LEU A 449 0.40 -21.31 -18.47
CA LEU A 449 -0.35 -22.56 -18.32
C LEU A 449 0.56 -23.76 -18.09
N GLN A 450 1.88 -23.57 -18.16
CA GLN A 450 2.87 -24.64 -18.03
C GLN A 450 2.71 -25.43 -16.73
N GLU A 451 2.47 -24.75 -15.60
CA GLU A 451 2.29 -25.42 -14.30
C GLU A 451 1.01 -26.27 -14.30
N ALA A 452 -0.10 -25.75 -14.82
CA ALA A 452 -1.36 -26.49 -14.90
C ALA A 452 -1.23 -27.72 -15.81
N ILE A 453 -0.52 -27.58 -16.95
CA ILE A 453 -0.23 -28.69 -17.86
C ILE A 453 0.63 -29.74 -17.18
N HIS A 454 1.71 -29.32 -16.50
CA HIS A 454 2.60 -30.23 -15.80
C HIS A 454 1.86 -31.06 -14.76
N GLN A 455 1.02 -30.43 -13.92
CA GLN A 455 0.23 -31.16 -12.93
C GLN A 455 -0.81 -32.08 -13.57
N LEU A 456 -1.42 -31.70 -14.69
CA LEU A 456 -2.33 -32.58 -15.45
C LEU A 456 -1.59 -33.79 -16.03
N GLU A 457 -0.37 -33.61 -16.55
CA GLU A 457 0.47 -34.72 -17.02
C GLU A 457 0.81 -35.70 -15.89
N GLU A 458 1.25 -35.20 -14.73
CA GLU A 458 1.51 -36.03 -13.54
C GLU A 458 0.24 -36.78 -13.09
N TYR A 459 -0.91 -36.11 -13.11
CA TYR A 459 -2.20 -36.73 -12.79
C TYR A 459 -2.53 -37.86 -13.78
N PHE A 460 -2.36 -37.64 -15.08
CA PHE A 460 -2.62 -38.66 -16.10
C PHE A 460 -1.64 -39.84 -16.04
N ARG A 461 -0.43 -39.64 -15.49
CA ARG A 461 0.53 -40.72 -15.19
C ARG A 461 0.24 -41.45 -13.86
N GLY A 462 -0.71 -40.97 -13.06
CA GLY A 462 -1.00 -41.51 -11.72
C GLY A 462 0.01 -41.11 -10.64
N GLU A 463 0.90 -40.16 -10.93
CA GLU A 463 1.92 -39.64 -10.01
C GLU A 463 1.36 -38.58 -9.06
N ARG A 464 0.25 -37.95 -9.44
CA ARG A 464 -0.42 -36.88 -8.68
C ARG A 464 -1.85 -37.27 -8.31
N GLN A 465 -2.19 -37.03 -7.04
CA GLN A 465 -3.54 -37.29 -6.49
C GLN A 465 -4.31 -36.00 -6.14
N SER A 466 -3.63 -34.85 -6.04
CA SER A 466 -4.22 -33.53 -5.75
C SER A 466 -3.54 -32.41 -6.55
N PHE A 467 -4.28 -31.35 -6.85
CA PHE A 467 -3.78 -30.19 -7.60
C PHE A 467 -3.47 -29.02 -6.64
N ASP A 468 -2.36 -28.33 -6.90
CA ASP A 468 -1.98 -27.09 -6.21
C ASP A 468 -1.86 -25.97 -7.26
N LEU A 469 -3.00 -25.41 -7.63
CA LEU A 469 -3.10 -24.39 -8.68
C LEU A 469 -3.91 -23.20 -8.17
N ALA A 470 -3.52 -22.00 -8.60
CA ALA A 470 -4.37 -20.83 -8.45
C ALA A 470 -5.61 -20.98 -9.33
N LEU A 471 -6.81 -20.97 -8.74
CA LEU A 471 -8.07 -21.16 -9.44
C LEU A 471 -8.89 -19.87 -9.48
N ASP A 472 -9.53 -19.62 -10.62
CA ASP A 472 -10.46 -18.51 -10.81
C ASP A 472 -11.90 -19.04 -11.01
N PHE A 473 -12.57 -19.37 -9.90
CA PHE A 473 -13.94 -19.87 -9.90
C PHE A 473 -14.96 -18.77 -10.18
N GLN A 474 -15.39 -18.67 -11.43
CA GLN A 474 -16.49 -17.78 -11.81
C GLN A 474 -17.82 -18.53 -11.88
N GLY A 475 -18.70 -18.25 -10.93
CA GLY A 475 -20.02 -18.88 -10.79
C GLY A 475 -20.81 -18.26 -9.64
N THR A 476 -22.07 -18.68 -9.48
CA THR A 476 -22.89 -18.27 -8.32
C THR A 476 -22.29 -18.80 -7.02
N ALA A 477 -22.62 -18.19 -5.88
CA ALA A 477 -22.16 -18.68 -4.57
C ALA A 477 -22.41 -20.18 -4.38
N PHE A 478 -23.62 -20.65 -4.72
CA PHE A 478 -23.97 -22.07 -4.68
C PHE A 478 -23.10 -22.94 -5.59
N GLN A 479 -22.80 -22.49 -6.81
CA GLN A 479 -21.92 -23.24 -7.72
C GLN A 479 -20.51 -23.35 -7.17
N ARG A 480 -19.95 -22.24 -6.64
CA ARG A 480 -18.62 -22.22 -6.05
C ARG A 480 -18.53 -23.15 -4.83
N ASP A 481 -19.55 -23.18 -3.99
CA ASP A 481 -19.61 -24.11 -2.85
C ASP A 481 -19.62 -25.58 -3.32
N VAL A 482 -20.41 -25.90 -4.36
CA VAL A 482 -20.40 -27.24 -4.96
C VAL A 482 -19.03 -27.60 -5.51
N TRP A 483 -18.41 -26.73 -6.32
CA TRP A 483 -17.12 -27.05 -6.96
C TRP A 483 -15.98 -27.22 -5.95
N ARG A 484 -15.99 -26.46 -4.85
CA ARG A 484 -15.07 -26.68 -3.73
C ARG A 484 -15.30 -28.04 -3.07
N ALA A 485 -16.55 -28.40 -2.79
CA ALA A 485 -16.88 -29.72 -2.25
C ALA A 485 -16.51 -30.88 -3.19
N LEU A 486 -16.45 -30.65 -4.52
CA LEU A 486 -15.92 -31.64 -5.46
C LEU A 486 -14.41 -31.87 -5.26
N MET A 487 -13.65 -30.80 -5.02
CA MET A 487 -12.19 -30.90 -4.82
C MET A 487 -11.84 -31.66 -3.53
N ASP A 488 -12.76 -31.71 -2.57
CA ASP A 488 -12.60 -32.46 -1.32
C ASP A 488 -12.84 -33.97 -1.48
N ILE A 489 -13.32 -34.43 -2.64
CA ILE A 489 -13.47 -35.87 -2.92
C ILE A 489 -12.07 -36.46 -3.16
N PRO A 490 -11.57 -37.43 -2.36
CA PRO A 490 -10.23 -37.98 -2.54
C PRO A 490 -10.05 -38.73 -3.87
N TYR A 491 -8.79 -38.85 -4.30
CA TYR A 491 -8.42 -39.66 -5.46
C TYR A 491 -8.78 -41.13 -5.22
N GLY A 492 -9.45 -41.77 -6.19
CA GLY A 492 -9.88 -43.16 -6.03
C GLY A 492 -11.15 -43.34 -5.18
N GLU A 493 -11.79 -42.24 -4.75
CA GLU A 493 -13.09 -42.27 -4.05
C GLU A 493 -14.23 -41.63 -4.87
N THR A 494 -15.46 -42.02 -4.55
CA THR A 494 -16.67 -41.40 -5.12
C THR A 494 -17.57 -40.82 -4.05
N ARG A 495 -18.43 -39.89 -4.46
CA ARG A 495 -19.54 -39.36 -3.65
C ARG A 495 -20.81 -39.36 -4.47
N SER A 496 -21.95 -39.58 -3.82
CA SER A 496 -23.25 -39.38 -4.44
C SER A 496 -23.61 -37.90 -4.52
N TYR A 497 -24.49 -37.53 -5.45
CA TYR A 497 -25.04 -36.16 -5.49
C TYR A 497 -25.67 -35.73 -4.16
N LYS A 498 -26.21 -36.68 -3.39
CA LYS A 498 -26.77 -36.42 -2.05
C LYS A 498 -25.69 -36.07 -1.04
N GLN A 499 -24.57 -36.81 -1.03
CA GLN A 499 -23.44 -36.53 -0.14
C GLN A 499 -22.81 -35.15 -0.43
N ILE A 500 -22.74 -34.73 -1.69
CA ILE A 500 -22.29 -33.37 -2.03
C ILE A 500 -23.28 -32.32 -1.53
N ALA A 501 -24.59 -32.56 -1.69
CA ALA A 501 -25.63 -31.67 -1.18
C ALA A 501 -25.56 -31.52 0.36
N GLU A 502 -25.27 -32.60 1.07
CA GLU A 502 -25.03 -32.62 2.52
C GLU A 502 -23.74 -31.87 2.90
N ALA A 503 -22.64 -32.09 2.19
CA ALA A 503 -21.35 -31.43 2.44
C ALA A 503 -21.43 -29.91 2.35
N ILE A 504 -22.27 -29.37 1.45
CA ILE A 504 -22.51 -27.91 1.33
C ILE A 504 -23.64 -27.40 2.24
N GLY A 505 -24.15 -28.23 3.16
CA GLY A 505 -25.21 -27.86 4.10
C GLY A 505 -26.60 -27.67 3.47
N ARG A 506 -26.85 -28.23 2.28
CA ARG A 506 -28.12 -28.10 1.53
C ARG A 506 -28.66 -29.46 1.06
N PRO A 507 -29.05 -30.37 1.97
CA PRO A 507 -29.38 -31.76 1.66
C PRO A 507 -30.53 -31.94 0.64
N GLN A 508 -31.44 -30.97 0.53
CA GLN A 508 -32.55 -31.02 -0.44
C GLN A 508 -32.15 -30.58 -1.86
N ALA A 509 -30.93 -30.06 -2.07
CA ALA A 509 -30.50 -29.44 -3.33
C ALA A 509 -29.88 -30.42 -4.34
N VAL A 510 -30.14 -31.73 -4.23
CA VAL A 510 -29.50 -32.79 -5.06
C VAL A 510 -29.58 -32.50 -6.57
N ARG A 511 -30.75 -32.11 -7.09
CA ARG A 511 -30.91 -31.78 -8.51
C ARG A 511 -30.11 -30.53 -8.92
N ALA A 512 -30.03 -29.54 -8.03
CA ALA A 512 -29.26 -28.32 -8.27
C ALA A 512 -27.75 -28.59 -8.26
N VAL A 513 -27.27 -29.50 -7.39
CA VAL A 513 -25.89 -30.00 -7.43
C VAL A 513 -25.58 -30.64 -8.78
N GLY A 514 -26.49 -31.45 -9.32
CA GLY A 514 -26.34 -32.00 -10.68
C GLY A 514 -26.17 -30.90 -11.75
N GLY A 515 -26.98 -29.84 -11.67
CA GLY A 515 -26.85 -28.67 -12.54
C GLY A 515 -25.53 -27.91 -12.37
N ALA A 516 -25.01 -27.81 -11.15
CA ALA A 516 -23.71 -27.18 -10.87
C ALA A 516 -22.53 -28.03 -11.38
N ASN A 517 -22.58 -29.36 -11.23
CA ASN A 517 -21.60 -30.28 -11.79
C ASN A 517 -21.53 -30.19 -13.32
N ASN A 518 -22.69 -30.08 -13.98
CA ASN A 518 -22.75 -29.92 -15.44
C ASN A 518 -22.18 -28.58 -15.94
N ARG A 519 -22.06 -27.59 -15.05
CA ARG A 519 -21.49 -26.27 -15.34
C ARG A 519 -20.09 -26.08 -14.76
N ASN A 520 -19.45 -27.17 -14.31
CA ASN A 520 -18.09 -27.12 -13.79
C ASN A 520 -17.13 -26.65 -14.88
N PRO A 521 -16.45 -25.49 -14.71
CA PRO A 521 -15.60 -24.94 -15.74
C PRO A 521 -14.24 -25.65 -15.82
N ILE A 522 -13.80 -26.33 -14.76
CA ILE A 522 -12.50 -27.01 -14.67
C ILE A 522 -12.67 -28.51 -14.32
N PRO A 523 -13.29 -29.30 -15.22
CA PRO A 523 -13.36 -30.75 -15.04
C PRO A 523 -11.95 -31.34 -14.81
N ILE A 524 -11.88 -32.50 -14.13
CA ILE A 524 -10.64 -33.15 -13.66
C ILE A 524 -10.09 -32.51 -12.38
N ILE A 525 -9.86 -31.20 -12.37
CA ILE A 525 -9.33 -30.49 -11.18
C ILE A 525 -10.40 -30.31 -10.11
N ALA A 526 -11.60 -29.89 -10.51
CA ALA A 526 -12.81 -30.13 -9.72
C ALA A 526 -13.41 -31.45 -10.23
N PRO A 527 -13.19 -32.59 -9.55
CA PRO A 527 -13.37 -33.92 -10.13
C PRO A 527 -14.84 -34.36 -10.16
N CYS A 528 -15.66 -33.71 -11.00
CA CYS A 528 -17.08 -34.06 -11.14
C CYS A 528 -17.32 -35.47 -11.70
N HIS A 529 -16.30 -36.15 -12.24
CA HIS A 529 -16.36 -37.57 -12.63
C HIS A 529 -16.50 -38.50 -11.43
N ARG A 530 -16.01 -38.11 -10.25
CA ARG A 530 -16.14 -38.85 -8.98
C ARG A 530 -17.56 -38.79 -8.38
N VAL A 531 -18.46 -37.99 -8.97
CA VAL A 531 -19.85 -37.89 -8.49
C VAL A 531 -20.76 -38.86 -9.22
N ILE A 532 -21.44 -39.73 -8.48
CA ILE A 532 -22.26 -40.83 -9.01
C ILE A 532 -23.67 -40.87 -8.41
N GLY A 533 -24.54 -41.75 -8.93
CA GLY A 533 -25.81 -42.08 -8.30
C GLY A 533 -25.61 -42.81 -6.97
N ALA A 534 -26.55 -42.64 -6.03
CA ALA A 534 -26.49 -43.35 -4.74
C ALA A 534 -26.59 -44.88 -4.87
N ASP A 535 -27.07 -45.37 -6.02
CA ASP A 535 -27.14 -46.78 -6.42
C ASP A 535 -25.89 -47.26 -7.18
N GLY A 536 -24.84 -46.44 -7.26
CA GLY A 536 -23.61 -46.75 -7.98
C GLY A 536 -23.68 -46.53 -9.49
N ARG A 537 -24.82 -46.04 -10.02
CA ARG A 537 -24.94 -45.72 -11.45
C ARG A 537 -24.11 -44.50 -11.82
N LEU A 538 -23.48 -44.55 -12.99
CA LEU A 538 -22.84 -43.38 -13.55
C LEU A 538 -23.92 -42.55 -14.26
N VAL A 539 -24.11 -41.32 -13.78
CA VAL A 539 -25.06 -40.37 -14.39
C VAL A 539 -24.25 -39.19 -14.91
N GLY A 540 -24.55 -38.79 -16.16
CA GLY A 540 -24.21 -37.52 -16.81
C GLY A 540 -22.80 -36.94 -16.54
N TYR A 541 -21.99 -36.80 -17.58
CA TYR A 541 -20.71 -36.09 -17.51
C TYR A 541 -20.60 -35.08 -18.64
N GLY A 542 -20.19 -33.85 -18.31
CA GLY A 542 -20.08 -32.78 -19.30
C GLY A 542 -19.13 -33.10 -20.46
N GLY A 543 -18.13 -33.95 -20.24
CA GLY A 543 -17.19 -34.42 -21.27
C GLY A 543 -17.59 -35.70 -22.02
N GLY A 544 -18.73 -36.33 -21.65
CA GLY A 544 -19.13 -37.64 -22.16
C GLY A 544 -18.82 -38.80 -21.21
N MET A 545 -19.62 -39.86 -21.30
CA MET A 545 -19.52 -41.01 -20.38
C MET A 545 -18.21 -41.81 -20.58
N ASP A 546 -17.71 -41.86 -21.81
CA ASP A 546 -16.41 -42.42 -22.18
C ASP A 546 -15.26 -41.84 -21.33
N LYS A 547 -15.23 -40.51 -21.17
CA LYS A 547 -14.19 -39.81 -20.41
C LYS A 547 -14.35 -40.00 -18.91
N LYS A 548 -15.59 -40.02 -18.42
CA LYS A 548 -15.89 -40.32 -17.01
C LYS A 548 -15.37 -41.70 -16.63
N VAL A 549 -15.66 -42.72 -17.45
CA VAL A 549 -15.16 -44.08 -17.21
C VAL A 549 -13.64 -44.14 -17.29
N THR A 550 -13.03 -43.45 -18.25
CA THR A 550 -11.57 -43.41 -18.40
C THR A 550 -10.88 -42.79 -17.18
N LEU A 551 -11.39 -41.66 -16.68
CA LEU A 551 -10.89 -41.01 -15.47
C LEU A 551 -11.06 -41.90 -14.22
N LEU A 552 -12.22 -42.54 -14.04
CA LEU A 552 -12.43 -43.45 -12.91
C LEU A 552 -11.47 -44.65 -12.95
N LYS A 553 -11.22 -45.21 -14.14
CA LYS A 553 -10.25 -46.30 -14.33
C LYS A 553 -8.82 -45.86 -14.05
N LEU A 554 -8.47 -44.65 -14.48
CA LEU A 554 -7.16 -44.05 -14.20
C LEU A 554 -6.93 -43.94 -12.69
N GLU A 555 -7.98 -43.62 -11.93
CA GLU A 555 -7.97 -43.57 -10.47
C GLU A 555 -8.09 -44.94 -9.78
N GLY A 556 -7.97 -46.04 -10.53
CA GLY A 556 -7.98 -47.40 -9.99
C GLY A 556 -9.37 -48.01 -9.81
N MET A 557 -10.44 -47.34 -10.22
CA MET A 557 -11.81 -47.88 -10.10
C MET A 557 -12.20 -48.76 -11.28
N GLN A 558 -12.94 -49.84 -11.02
CA GLN A 558 -13.54 -50.66 -12.07
C GLN A 558 -14.93 -50.12 -12.42
N ALA A 559 -15.06 -49.53 -13.62
CA ALA A 559 -16.30 -48.94 -14.11
C ALA A 559 -16.60 -49.33 -15.57
N ASN A 560 -17.88 -49.46 -15.90
CA ASN A 560 -18.38 -49.41 -17.27
C ASN A 560 -19.26 -48.16 -17.46
N GLU A 561 -19.81 -47.93 -18.66
CA GLU A 561 -20.61 -46.72 -18.93
C GLU A 561 -21.91 -46.63 -18.11
N GLU A 562 -22.37 -47.71 -17.50
CA GLU A 562 -23.62 -47.76 -16.73
C GLU A 562 -23.40 -47.59 -15.22
N ARG A 563 -22.34 -48.19 -14.67
CA ARG A 563 -22.13 -48.30 -13.21
C ARG A 563 -20.67 -48.60 -12.82
N LEU A 564 -20.40 -48.44 -11.53
CA LEU A 564 -19.25 -49.08 -10.89
C LEU A 564 -19.47 -50.60 -10.82
N LEU A 565 -18.42 -51.35 -11.18
CA LEU A 565 -18.40 -52.82 -11.20
C LEU A 565 -17.97 -53.38 -9.84
N ILE A 566 -17.14 -52.65 -9.11
CA ILE A 566 -16.77 -52.91 -7.71
C ILE A 566 -16.87 -51.57 -7.00
N ALA A 567 -17.74 -51.47 -6.00
CA ALA A 567 -17.76 -50.30 -5.12
C ALA A 567 -16.54 -50.41 -4.17
N PRO A 568 -15.78 -49.31 -3.95
CA PRO A 568 -14.76 -49.31 -2.91
C PRO A 568 -15.36 -49.56 -1.52
#